data_AF-A0A0F8W392-F1
#
_entry.id   AF-A0A0F8W392-F1
#
_cell.length_a   1.000
_cell.length_b   1.000
_cell.length_c   1.000
_cell.angle_alpha   90.00
_cell.angle_beta   90.00
_cell.angle_gamma   90.00
#
_symmetry.space_group_name_H-M   'P 1'
#
loop_
_entity.id
_entity.type
_entity.pdbx_description
1 polymer ?
#
loop_
_entity_poly.entity_id
_entity_poly.type
_entity_poly.pdbx_seq_one_letter_code
_entity_poly.pdbx_strand_id
1 'polypeptide(L)' 'MKVTVYVVVTVYSGVLHEVEGRGTEDAAESYAAECRKDLGISDDPEAESEHTVSVWPLTVDIPDSGRKP' A
#
# COMPACT_ATOMS: atom_id res chain seq x y z
N MET A 1 18.33 -3.33 12.99
CA MET A 1 18.36 -2.25 11.95
C MET A 1 16.92 -1.82 11.69
N LYS A 2 16.65 -0.54 11.40
CA LYS A 2 15.31 -0.09 10.97
C LYS A 2 15.27 0.09 9.45
N VAL A 3 14.21 -0.37 8.82
CA VAL A 3 13.94 -0.16 7.39
C VAL A 3 12.54 0.42 7.24
N THR A 4 12.38 1.38 6.33
CA THR A 4 11.07 1.87 5.92
C THR A 4 10.59 1.04 4.74
N VAL A 5 9.41 0.45 4.87
CA VAL A 5 8.63 -0.13 3.78
C VAL A 5 7.37 0.70 3.59
N TYR A 6 6.71 0.53 2.46
CA TYR A 6 5.44 1.19 2.15
C TYR A 6 4.37 0.12 1.98
N VAL A 7 3.25 0.29 2.67
CA VAL A 7 2.13 -0.64 2.58
C VAL A 7 1.00 0.00 1.80
N VAL A 8 0.46 -0.73 0.84
CA VAL A 8 -0.73 -0.36 0.09
C VAL A 8 -1.90 -1.10 0.70
N VAL A 9 -2.89 -0.35 1.18
CA VAL A 9 -4.07 -0.85 1.88
C VAL A 9 -5.28 -0.64 1.00
N THR A 10 -5.98 -1.72 0.68
CA THR A 10 -7.26 -1.69 -0.04
C THR A 10 -8.38 -2.00 0.94
N VAL A 11 -9.39 -1.14 0.97
CA VAL A 11 -10.63 -1.30 1.76
C VAL A 11 -11.80 -1.45 0.79
N TYR A 12 -12.73 -2.35 1.10
CA TYR A 12 -14.02 -2.49 0.41
C TYR A 12 -15.15 -2.32 1.41
N SER A 13 -16.03 -1.34 1.18
CA SER A 13 -17.20 -1.06 2.02
C SER A 13 -16.89 -1.00 3.53
N GLY A 14 -15.77 -0.34 3.86
CA GLY A 14 -15.29 -0.16 5.25
C GLY A 14 -14.56 -1.38 5.84
N VAL A 15 -14.40 -2.46 5.08
CA VAL A 15 -13.70 -3.69 5.50
C VAL A 15 -12.33 -3.78 4.84
N LEU A 16 -11.31 -4.13 5.61
CA LEU A 16 -9.97 -4.40 5.08
C LEU A 16 -10.03 -5.54 4.06
N HIS A 17 -9.66 -5.26 2.83
CA HIS A 17 -9.67 -6.24 1.74
C HIS A 17 -8.29 -6.84 1.52
N GLU A 18 -7.26 -5.98 1.35
CA GLU A 18 -5.90 -6.40 1.04
C GLU A 18 -4.86 -5.44 1.65
N VAL A 19 -3.68 -5.99 1.98
CA VAL A 19 -2.50 -5.22 2.38
C VAL A 19 -1.29 -5.79 1.67
N GLU A 20 -0.61 -4.96 0.88
CA GLU A 20 0.56 -5.35 0.10
C GLU A 20 1.79 -4.49 0.45
N GLY A 21 2.96 -5.12 0.60
CA GLY A 21 4.21 -4.47 0.99
C GLY A 21 5.12 -4.14 -0.20
N ARG A 22 5.73 -2.95 -0.17
CA ARG A 22 6.69 -2.48 -1.18
C ARG A 22 7.91 -1.86 -0.52
N GLY A 23 9.07 -2.02 -1.16
CA GLY A 23 10.35 -1.53 -0.63
C GLY A 23 10.59 -0.03 -0.80
N THR A 24 9.83 0.64 -1.67
CA THR A 24 9.96 2.07 -1.97
C THR A 24 8.58 2.72 -2.13
N GLU A 25 8.52 4.04 -1.97
CA GLU A 25 7.30 4.83 -2.12
C GLU A 25 6.79 4.77 -3.57
N ASP A 26 7.67 5.00 -4.55
CA ASP A 26 7.33 4.96 -5.97
C ASP A 26 6.71 3.63 -6.40
N ALA A 27 7.20 2.51 -5.87
CA ALA A 27 6.67 1.19 -6.17
C ALA A 27 5.29 0.95 -5.50
N ALA A 28 5.07 1.54 -4.32
CA ALA A 28 3.76 1.51 -3.66
C ALA A 28 2.74 2.38 -4.38
N GLU A 29 3.11 3.61 -4.78
CA GLU A 29 2.22 4.50 -5.52
C GLU A 29 1.88 3.94 -6.91
N SER A 30 2.86 3.36 -7.60
CA SER A 30 2.62 2.70 -8.90
C SER A 30 1.62 1.55 -8.75
N TYR A 31 1.81 0.69 -7.75
CA TYR A 31 0.89 -0.41 -7.48
C TYR A 31 -0.49 0.10 -7.03
N ALA A 32 -0.55 1.14 -6.20
CA ALA A 32 -1.81 1.74 -5.78
C ALA A 32 -2.59 2.33 -6.96
N ALA A 33 -1.91 2.95 -7.93
CA ALA A 33 -2.53 3.44 -9.15
C ALA A 33 -3.10 2.30 -10.02
N GLU A 34 -2.38 1.17 -10.13
CA GLU A 34 -2.89 -0.04 -10.78
C GLU A 34 -4.14 -0.57 -10.08
N CYS A 35 -4.11 -0.70 -8.74
CA CYS A 35 -5.28 -1.12 -7.96
C CYS A 35 -6.48 -0.20 -8.17
N ARG A 36 -6.29 1.13 -8.15
CA ARG A 36 -7.38 2.09 -8.39
C ARG A 36 -8.01 1.88 -9.76
N LYS A 37 -7.18 1.70 -10.79
CA LYS A 37 -7.64 1.43 -12.15
C LYS A 37 -8.41 0.11 -12.25
N ASP A 38 -7.89 -0.96 -11.67
CA ASP A 38 -8.49 -2.30 -11.74
C ASP A 38 -9.82 -2.38 -10.97
N LEU A 39 -9.93 -1.65 -9.86
CA LEU A 39 -11.14 -1.55 -9.04
C LEU A 39 -12.14 -0.51 -9.58
N GLY A 40 -11.81 0.18 -10.67
CA GLY A 40 -12.66 1.21 -11.26
C GLY A 40 -12.90 2.41 -10.34
N ILE A 41 -11.94 2.73 -9.47
CA ILE A 41 -11.99 3.94 -8.64
C ILE A 41 -11.80 5.13 -9.57
N SER A 42 -12.83 5.98 -9.64
CA SER A 42 -12.81 7.19 -10.47
C SER A 42 -11.85 8.23 -9.88
N ASP A 43 -11.22 9.01 -10.77
CA ASP A 43 -10.47 10.21 -10.39
C ASP A 43 -11.40 11.41 -10.08
N ASP A 44 -12.70 11.28 -10.36
CA ASP A 44 -13.71 12.28 -10.04
C ASP A 44 -13.98 12.31 -8.52
N PRO A 45 -13.70 13.43 -7.82
CA PRO A 45 -13.91 13.53 -6.38
C PRO A 45 -15.39 13.43 -5.96
N GLU A 46 -16.34 13.58 -6.87
CA GLU A 46 -17.77 13.42 -6.59
C GLU A 46 -18.26 11.97 -6.80
N ALA A 47 -17.44 11.10 -7.39
CA ALA A 47 -17.79 9.71 -7.60
C ALA A 47 -17.66 8.90 -6.30
N GLU A 48 -18.78 8.33 -5.84
CA GLU A 48 -18.75 7.38 -4.74
C GLU A 48 -18.11 6.06 -5.21
N SER A 49 -17.12 5.57 -4.46
CA SER A 49 -16.54 4.24 -4.65
C SER A 49 -16.69 3.44 -3.37
N GLU A 50 -17.07 2.18 -3.52
CA GLU A 50 -17.02 1.21 -2.42
C GLU A 50 -15.57 0.85 -2.04
N HIS A 51 -14.62 1.11 -2.93
CA HIS A 51 -13.21 0.82 -2.72
C HIS A 51 -12.41 2.07 -2.32
N THR A 52 -11.41 1.88 -1.45
CA THR A 52 -10.41 2.89 -1.13
C THR A 52 -9.03 2.25 -1.16
N VAL A 53 -8.07 2.93 -1.78
CA VAL A 53 -6.66 2.49 -1.84
C VAL A 53 -5.76 3.58 -1.28
N SER A 54 -4.99 3.25 -0.25
CA SER A 54 -4.11 4.19 0.46
C SER A 54 -2.70 3.64 0.63
N VAL A 55 -1.70 4.50 0.53
CA VAL A 55 -0.29 4.16 0.77
C VAL A 55 0.14 4.71 2.12
N TRP A 56 0.80 3.88 2.93
CA TRP A 56 1.29 4.26 4.25
C TRP A 56 2.76 3.85 4.43
N PRO A 57 3.63 4.74 4.95
CA PRO A 57 4.96 4.34 5.37
C PRO A 57 4.89 3.52 6.66
N LEU A 58 5.66 2.43 6.71
CA LEU A 58 5.81 1.57 7.88
C LEU A 58 7.29 1.37 8.18
N THR A 59 7.74 1.80 9.36
CA THR A 59 9.09 1.50 9.85
C THR A 59 9.09 0.14 10.54
N VAL A 60 9.91 -0.78 10.02
CA VAL A 60 10.06 -2.14 10.55
C VAL A 60 11.43 -2.29 11.19
N ASP A 61 11.45 -2.79 12.42
CA ASP A 61 12.67 -3.26 13.07
C ASP A 61 13.05 -4.62 12.51
N ILE A 62 14.15 -4.67 11.76
CA ILE A 62 14.74 -5.91 11.28
C ILE A 62 15.69 -6.43 12.37
N PRO A 63 15.41 -7.61 12.95
CA PRO A 63 16.33 -8.24 13.88
C PRO A 63 17.64 -8.50 13.16
N ASP A 64 18.75 -8.28 13.86
CA ASP A 64 20.07 -8.49 13.31
C ASP A 64 20.25 -9.98 13.03
N SER A 65 20.00 -10.41 11.79
CA SER A 65 19.87 -11.83 11.44
C SER A 65 21.20 -12.58 11.48
N GLY A 66 22.29 -11.95 11.92
CA GLY A 66 23.62 -12.55 11.99
C GLY A 66 24.16 -13.01 10.64
N ARG A 67 23.54 -12.60 9.51
CA ARG A 67 24.09 -12.85 8.18
C ARG A 67 25.40 -12.07 8.07
N LYS A 68 26.51 -12.81 8.13
CA LYS A 68 27.81 -12.30 7.69
C LYS A 68 27.67 -11.79 6.24
N PRO A 69 28.35 -10.67 5.92
CA PRO A 69 28.37 -10.12 4.56
C PRO A 69 28.90 -11.13 3.54
#